data_AF-A0A438XP59-F1
#
_entry.id   AF-A0A438XP59-F1
#
_cell.length_a   1.000
_cell.length_b   1.000
_cell.length_c   1.000
_cell.angle_alpha   90.00
_cell.angle_beta   90.00
_cell.angle_gamma   90.00
#
_symmetry.space_group_name_H-M   'P 1'
#
loop_
_entity.id
_entity.type
_entity.pdbx_description
1 polymer ?
#
loop_
_entity_poly.entity_id
_entity_poly.type
_entity_poly.pdbx_seq_one_letter_code
_entity_poly.pdbx_strand_id
1 'polypeptide(L)' 'MIKLLLLDVDGTLTDGSLYFDENFHEFKAFNVKDGLGMTLWQKLGKKIAIITGRTSIMVKKRMESLGVQFVFMGVENK' A
#
# COMPACT_ATOMS: atom_id res chain seq x y z
N MET A 1 -7.28 16.21 15.77
CA MET A 1 -8.02 15.50 14.70
C MET A 1 -7.02 14.99 13.66
N ILE A 2 -7.09 13.71 13.25
CA ILE A 2 -6.13 13.10 12.31
C ILE A 2 -6.37 13.58 10.87
N LYS A 3 -5.29 13.95 10.16
CA LYS A 3 -5.31 14.51 8.79
C LYS A 3 -4.65 13.62 7.74
N LEU A 4 -3.74 12.74 8.17
CA LEU A 4 -2.96 11.86 7.33
C LEU A 4 -2.98 10.45 7.93
N LEU A 5 -3.18 9.44 7.09
CA LEU A 5 -2.84 8.06 7.41
C LEU A 5 -1.57 7.69 6.67
N LEU A 6 -0.56 7.26 7.42
CA LEU A 6 0.67 6.72 6.89
C LEU A 6 0.67 5.22 7.16
N LEU A 7 0.80 4.43 6.11
CA LEU A 7 0.66 2.98 6.17
C LEU A 7 1.91 2.31 5.61
N ASP A 8 2.33 1.24 6.28
CA ASP A 8 3.19 0.25 5.65
C ASP A 8 2.38 -0.63 4.69
N VAL A 9 3.06 -1.49 3.94
CA VAL A 9 2.44 -2.46 3.04
C VAL A 9 2.46 -3.84 3.66
N ASP A 10 3.66 -4.42 3.82
CA ASP A 10 3.80 -5.82 4.15
C ASP A 10 3.50 -6.05 5.64
N GLY A 11 2.46 -6.84 5.92
CA GLY A 11 1.94 -7.05 7.28
C GLY A 11 0.97 -5.96 7.76
N THR A 12 0.65 -4.95 6.93
CA THR A 12 -0.39 -3.95 7.21
C THR A 12 -1.52 -4.01 6.19
N LEU A 13 -1.20 -3.79 4.91
CA LEU A 13 -2.14 -3.89 3.79
C LEU A 13 -2.13 -5.28 3.12
N THR A 14 -1.17 -6.11 3.53
CA THR A 14 -1.09 -7.55 3.24
C THR A 14 -1.02 -8.31 4.55
N ASP A 15 -1.13 -9.63 4.48
CA ASP A 15 -0.91 -10.53 5.62
C ASP A 15 0.58 -10.72 5.97
N GLY A 16 1.49 -10.05 5.27
CA GLY A 16 2.95 -10.18 5.44
C GLY A 16 3.58 -11.33 4.65
N SER A 17 2.77 -12.14 3.96
CA SER A 17 3.26 -13.21 3.10
C SER A 17 3.89 -12.66 1.81
N LEU A 18 4.96 -13.29 1.34
CA LEU A 18 5.57 -13.02 0.05
C LEU A 18 5.41 -14.24 -0.85
N TYR A 19 4.77 -14.05 -2.00
CA TYR A 19 4.52 -15.10 -2.97
C TYR A 19 5.40 -14.87 -4.20
N PHE A 20 6.03 -15.94 -4.68
CA PHE A 20 6.87 -15.94 -5.87
C PHE A 20 6.48 -17.09 -6.79
N ASP A 21 6.53 -16.88 -8.10
CA ASP A 21 6.53 -17.99 -9.06
C ASP A 21 7.93 -18.58 -9.25
N GLU A 22 8.04 -19.59 -10.11
CA GLU A 22 9.30 -20.25 -10.48
C GLU A 22 10.32 -19.32 -11.15
N ASN A 23 9.88 -18.17 -11.67
CA ASN A 23 10.71 -17.15 -12.30
C ASN A 23 11.01 -15.98 -11.35
N PHE A 24 10.68 -16.10 -10.05
CA PHE A 24 10.83 -15.06 -9.03
C PHE A 24 10.00 -13.79 -9.29
N HIS A 25 8.90 -13.87 -10.06
CA HIS A 25 7.93 -12.79 -10.09
C HIS A 25 7.15 -12.72 -8.77
N GLU A 26 7.07 -11.52 -8.19
CA GLU A 26 6.38 -11.29 -6.92
C GLU A 26 4.87 -11.11 -7.13
N PHE A 27 4.07 -11.77 -6.29
CA PHE A 27 2.64 -11.56 -6.15
C PHE A 27 2.32 -11.02 -4.75
N LYS A 28 1.32 -10.14 -4.64
CA LYS A 28 0.81 -9.62 -3.36
C LYS A 28 -0.70 -9.68 -3.32
N ALA A 29 -1.23 -10.20 -2.22
CA ALA A 29 -2.66 -10.18 -1.92
C ALA A 29 -2.99 -8.94 -1.08
N PHE A 30 -3.98 -8.16 -1.52
CA PHE A 30 -4.50 -7.00 -0.81
C PHE A 30 -5.97 -7.23 -0.43
N ASN A 31 -6.43 -6.62 0.65
CA ASN A 31 -7.83 -6.71 1.04
C ASN A 31 -8.70 -5.66 0.33
N VAL A 32 -9.86 -6.09 -0.17
CA VAL A 32 -10.87 -5.19 -0.79
C VAL A 32 -11.53 -4.26 0.23
N LYS A 33 -11.73 -4.72 1.48
CA LYS A 33 -12.31 -3.89 2.56
C LYS A 33 -11.38 -2.74 2.94
N ASP A 34 -10.07 -2.98 2.96
CA ASP A 34 -9.08 -1.93 3.21
C ASP A 34 -9.10 -0.88 2.09
N GLY A 35 -9.21 -1.32 0.83
CA GLY A 35 -9.37 -0.42 -0.31
C GLY A 35 -10.62 0.49 -0.19
N LEU A 36 -11.73 -0.06 0.30
CA LEU A 36 -12.93 0.74 0.59
C LEU A 36 -12.66 1.75 1.71
N GLY A 37 -12.04 1.32 2.82
CA GLY A 37 -11.68 2.20 3.94
C GLY A 37 -10.78 3.36 3.51
N MET A 38 -9.76 3.08 2.71
CA MET A 38 -8.86 4.09 2.13
C MET A 38 -9.62 5.07 1.22
N THR A 39 -10.52 4.57 0.39
CA THR A 39 -11.35 5.41 -0.48
C THR A 39 -12.26 6.33 0.33
N LEU A 40 -12.93 5.81 1.36
CA LEU A 40 -13.78 6.59 2.25
C LEU A 40 -12.98 7.66 3.01
N TRP A 41 -11.79 7.32 3.50
CA TRP A 41 -10.89 8.27 4.14
C TRP A 41 -10.54 9.45 3.22
N GLN A 42 -10.22 9.17 1.95
CA GLN A 42 -9.93 10.21 0.96
C GLN A 42 -11.17 11.06 0.64
N LYS A 43 -12.37 10.46 0.59
CA LYS A 43 -13.65 11.20 0.42
C LYS A 43 -13.93 12.18 1.56
N LEU A 44 -13.37 11.96 2.76
CA LEU A 44 -13.41 12.93 3.86
C LEU A 44 -12.42 14.09 3.69
N GLY A 45 -11.77 14.22 2.51
CA GLY A 45 -10.77 15.23 2.23
C GLY A 45 -9.42 14.99 2.93
N LYS A 46 -9.17 13.77 3.40
CA LYS A 46 -7.97 13.41 4.16
C LYS A 46 -6.97 12.67 3.28
N LYS A 47 -5.69 12.71 3.68
CA LYS A 47 -4.58 12.20 2.86
C LYS A 47 -4.15 10.81 3.31
N ILE A 48 -3.63 10.04 2.37
CA ILE A 48 -2.96 8.75 2.61
C ILE A 48 -1.54 8.84 2.04
N ALA A 49 -0.58 8.30 2.78
CA ALA A 49 0.77 8.07 2.31
C ALA A 49 1.18 6.61 2.59
N ILE A 50 1.99 6.05 1.69
CA ILE A 50 2.57 4.71 1.83
C ILE A 50 4.08 4.85 2.00
N ILE A 51 4.63 4.18 2.99
CA ILE A 51 6.08 4.02 3.16
C ILE A 51 6.39 2.54 3.38
N THR A 52 7.01 1.90 2.40
CA THR A 52 7.45 0.51 2.48
C THR A 52 8.94 0.36 2.19
N GLY A 53 9.58 -0.61 2.85
CA GLY A 53 10.98 -0.95 2.62
C GLY A 53 11.20 -1.72 1.32
N ARG A 54 10.15 -2.30 0.73
CA ARG A 54 10.24 -3.06 -0.52
C ARG A 54 9.85 -2.22 -1.73
N THR A 55 10.58 -2.39 -2.82
CA THR A 55 10.20 -1.85 -4.14
C THR A 55 9.38 -2.89 -4.88
N SER A 56 8.12 -2.56 -5.21
CA SER A 56 7.21 -3.51 -5.86
C SER A 56 6.27 -2.80 -6.83
N ILE A 57 6.27 -3.25 -8.08
CA ILE A 57 5.36 -2.74 -9.12
C ILE A 57 3.90 -3.04 -8.76
N MET A 58 3.63 -4.10 -8.00
CA MET A 58 2.28 -4.44 -7.52
C MET A 58 1.76 -3.39 -6.54
N VAL A 59 2.60 -2.93 -5.62
CA VAL A 59 2.27 -1.84 -4.69
C VAL A 59 1.97 -0.55 -5.46
N LYS A 60 2.86 -0.17 -6.39
CA LYS A 60 2.65 1.02 -7.23
C LYS A 60 1.30 1.00 -7.92
N LYS A 61 1.01 -0.07 -8.68
CA LYS A 61 -0.26 -0.22 -9.41
C LYS A 61 -1.48 -0.23 -8.48
N ARG A 62 -1.38 -0.88 -7.33
CA ARG A 62 -2.47 -0.91 -6.35
C ARG A 62 -2.76 0.48 -5.81
N MET A 63 -1.73 1.23 -5.43
CA MET A 63 -1.90 2.59 -4.89
C MET A 63 -2.41 3.57 -5.93
N GLU A 64 -1.92 3.48 -7.18
CA GLU A 64 -2.47 4.23 -8.32
C GLU A 64 -3.96 3.93 -8.52
N SER A 65 -4.38 2.66 -8.45
CA SER A 65 -5.79 2.28 -8.59
C SER A 65 -6.71 2.84 -7.49
N LEU A 66 -6.15 3.15 -6.31
CA LEU A 66 -6.87 3.74 -5.19
C LEU A 66 -6.72 5.28 -5.13
N GLY A 67 -6.01 5.89 -6.08
CA GLY A 67 -5.76 7.33 -6.14
C GLY A 67 -4.80 7.85 -5.05
N VAL A 68 -4.00 6.98 -4.43
CA VAL A 68 -3.04 7.37 -3.39
C VAL A 68 -1.84 8.06 -4.03
N GLN A 69 -1.63 9.33 -3.72
CA GLN A 69 -0.62 10.17 -4.38
C GLN A 69 0.79 10.04 -3.80
N PHE A 70 0.91 9.74 -2.50
CA PHE A 70 2.19 9.71 -1.82
C PHE A 70 2.62 8.26 -1.59
N VAL A 71 3.52 7.75 -2.43
CA VAL A 71 4.00 6.36 -2.37
C VAL A 71 5.52 6.37 -2.39
N PHE A 72 6.12 6.00 -1.26
CA PHE A 72 7.55 5.87 -1.08
C PHE A 72 7.90 4.40 -0.86
N MET A 73 8.79 3.88 -1.69
CA MET A 73 9.19 2.47 -1.70
C MET A 73 10.71 2.37 -1.63
N GLY A 74 11.23 1.24 -1.14
CA GLY A 74 12.67 1.07 -0.93
C GLY A 74 13.21 1.90 0.24
N VAL A 75 12.34 2.30 1.17
CA VAL A 75 12.72 3.14 2.31
C VAL A 75 13.12 2.25 3.49
N GLU A 76 14.42 2.13 3.74
CA GLU A 76 14.98 1.31 4.82
C GLU A 76 14.88 1.99 6.19
N ASN A 77 14.98 3.33 6.23
CA ASN A 77 14.83 4.14 7.43
C ASN A 77 13.52 4.94 7.36
N LYS A 78 12.51 4.47 8.09
CA LYS A 78 11.13 4.97 8.07
C LYS A 78 10.81 5.86 9.26
#